data_AF-A0A0E3NCC9-F1
#
_entry.id   AF-A0A0E3NCC9-F1
#
_cell.length_a   1.000
_cell.length_b   1.000
_cell.length_c   1.000
_cell.angle_alpha   90.00
_cell.angle_beta   90.00
_cell.angle_gamma   90.00
#
_symmetry.space_group_name_H-M   'P 1'
#
loop_
_entity.id
_entity.type
_entity.pdbx_description
1 polymer ?
#
loop_
_entity_poly.entity_id
_entity_poly.type
_entity_poly.pdbx_seq_one_letter_code
_entity_poly.pdbx_strand_id
1 'polypeptide(L)'
;MTKIKSLNPLSLSLFLLLLYGFTAGCIDSADNGENSVSDSVPETPVTDIKDLIPDRMNTFLTDEEGSGERNSVDRNKSALNSEGSVSSDIPNVPTYPEEKSDIVYPREYRRLSLNFQRGIGSEDERIASEVFNITGKTSGYNIKDACDIFDYVNRHWKYRYDGNAEFFFGAAQTINEGYVGDCDDYSIVISALLRNMGFNTRVVTSINGSYGHAYPELYIGNDTETAYEILGYVKGRYSYAESIWYSIRELEGGELQYWLNFDWSGSNGYMHPGGKYFEGSQVIYYPNGLIEF
;
A
#
# COMPACT_ATOMS: atom_id res chain seq x y z
N MET A 1 9.73 45.07 -55.94
CA MET A 1 10.05 46.02 -54.85
C MET A 1 8.85 46.16 -53.94
N THR A 2 8.82 45.46 -52.80
CA THR A 2 7.96 45.81 -51.66
C THR A 2 8.62 45.28 -50.38
N LYS A 3 8.97 46.19 -49.47
CA LYS A 3 9.56 45.93 -48.14
C LYS A 3 8.47 45.46 -47.17
N ILE A 4 8.76 44.47 -46.31
CA ILE A 4 8.23 44.42 -44.93
C ILE A 4 9.36 43.95 -43.99
N LYS A 5 9.37 44.58 -42.81
CA LYS A 5 10.44 44.76 -41.83
C LYS A 5 10.76 43.52 -40.99
N SER A 6 12.03 43.43 -40.59
CA SER A 6 12.57 42.59 -39.50
C SER A 6 12.13 43.09 -38.12
N LEU A 7 11.84 42.16 -37.20
CA LEU A 7 11.89 42.33 -35.75
C LEU A 7 12.48 41.05 -35.12
N ASN A 8 13.32 41.25 -34.11
CA ASN A 8 14.33 40.34 -33.57
C ASN A 8 13.79 39.14 -32.74
N PRO A 9 14.64 38.13 -32.48
CA PRO A 9 14.26 36.82 -31.95
C PRO A 9 14.46 36.76 -30.43
N LEU A 10 13.44 36.38 -29.66
CA LEU A 10 13.61 35.94 -28.27
C LEU A 10 12.33 35.25 -27.79
N SER A 11 12.33 33.93 -27.87
CA SER A 11 11.50 33.02 -27.05
C SER A 11 11.77 31.59 -27.53
N LEU A 12 12.99 31.12 -27.27
CA LEU A 12 13.30 29.70 -27.29
C LEU A 12 12.53 29.08 -26.10
N SER A 13 11.30 28.65 -26.34
CA SER A 13 10.56 27.85 -25.36
C SER A 13 11.24 26.48 -25.33
N LEU A 14 12.22 26.36 -24.43
CA LEU A 14 12.88 25.13 -24.08
C LEU A 14 11.81 24.23 -23.44
N PHE A 15 11.23 23.34 -24.24
CA PHE A 15 10.46 22.21 -23.73
C PHE A 15 11.45 21.35 -22.94
N LEU A 16 11.55 21.62 -21.64
CA LEU A 16 12.22 20.75 -20.69
C LEU A 16 11.33 19.51 -20.58
N LEU A 17 11.59 18.49 -21.41
CA LEU A 17 11.18 17.14 -21.08
C LEU A 17 11.92 16.77 -19.80
N LEU A 18 11.27 16.97 -18.65
CA LEU A 18 11.63 16.33 -17.40
C LEU A 18 11.32 14.84 -17.57
N LEU A 19 12.25 14.12 -18.21
CA LEU A 19 12.46 12.70 -18.00
C LEU A 19 12.93 12.52 -16.56
N TYR A 20 12.00 12.55 -15.61
CA TYR A 20 12.24 11.96 -14.29
C TYR A 20 12.15 10.45 -14.43
N GLY A 21 13.19 9.86 -15.02
CA GLY A 21 13.48 8.44 -14.83
C GLY A 21 14.17 8.28 -13.50
N PHE A 22 13.42 8.20 -12.40
CA PHE A 22 13.92 7.61 -11.17
C PHE A 22 13.53 6.13 -11.20
N THR A 23 14.41 5.33 -11.79
CA THR A 23 14.36 3.87 -11.65
C THR A 23 14.99 3.54 -10.29
N ALA A 24 14.16 3.25 -9.29
CA ALA A 24 14.50 2.97 -7.90
C ALA A 24 14.82 1.47 -7.66
N GLY A 25 15.90 0.94 -8.22
CA GLY A 25 16.26 -0.47 -8.03
C GLY A 25 17.15 -0.64 -6.80
N CYS A 26 16.67 -1.35 -5.77
CA CYS A 26 17.36 -1.48 -4.47
C CYS A 26 17.54 -2.93 -4.01
N ILE A 27 17.45 -3.93 -4.90
CA ILE A 27 17.86 -5.29 -4.51
C ILE A 27 18.76 -5.82 -5.61
N ASP A 28 20.03 -6.05 -5.27
CA ASP A 28 20.99 -6.68 -6.16
C ASP A 28 20.52 -8.12 -6.46
N SER A 29 20.19 -8.38 -7.73
CA SER A 29 20.01 -9.74 -8.24
C SER A 29 21.33 -10.47 -8.11
N ALA A 30 21.47 -11.35 -7.12
CA ALA A 30 22.59 -12.29 -7.10
C ALA A 30 22.50 -13.13 -8.38
N ASP A 31 23.51 -13.01 -9.25
CA ASP A 31 23.70 -13.83 -10.44
C ASP A 31 23.80 -15.30 -10.03
N ASN A 32 22.66 -16.00 -10.04
CA ASN A 32 22.57 -17.43 -9.86
C ASN A 32 21.79 -17.96 -11.06
N GLY A 33 22.53 -18.50 -12.03
CA GLY A 33 21.96 -19.34 -13.07
C GLY A 33 21.38 -20.60 -12.45
N GLU A 34 20.10 -20.58 -12.11
CA GLU A 34 19.25 -21.75 -11.94
C GLU A 34 17.79 -21.32 -12.13
N ASN A 35 17.04 -22.04 -12.97
CA ASN A 35 15.63 -21.78 -13.25
C ASN A 35 14.81 -21.88 -11.96
N SER A 36 14.47 -20.75 -11.33
CA SER A 36 13.45 -20.68 -10.29
C SER A 36 12.08 -20.62 -10.94
N VAL A 37 11.29 -21.67 -10.77
CA VAL A 37 9.84 -21.61 -11.00
C VAL A 37 9.25 -20.86 -9.80
N SER A 38 8.91 -19.58 -9.99
CA SER A 38 8.10 -18.79 -9.06
C SER A 38 6.74 -18.55 -9.70
N ASP A 39 5.66 -18.98 -9.06
CA ASP A 39 4.31 -18.67 -9.50
C ASP A 39 3.99 -17.23 -9.11
N SER A 40 3.55 -16.40 -10.06
CA SER A 40 3.14 -15.02 -9.77
C SER A 40 1.89 -15.01 -8.90
N VAL A 41 1.90 -14.26 -7.79
CA VAL A 41 0.71 -14.05 -6.97
C VAL A 41 -0.36 -13.32 -7.79
N PRO A 42 -1.65 -13.72 -7.74
CA PRO A 42 -2.71 -13.02 -8.45
C PRO A 42 -2.88 -11.59 -7.91
N GLU A 43 -2.63 -10.60 -8.76
CA GLU A 43 -2.85 -9.18 -8.50
C GLU A 43 -4.15 -8.72 -9.15
N THR A 44 -5.01 -8.02 -8.38
CA THR A 44 -6.33 -7.62 -8.86
C THR A 44 -6.60 -6.14 -8.58
N PRO A 45 -6.90 -5.33 -9.62
CA PRO A 45 -7.33 -3.95 -9.44
C PRO A 45 -8.84 -3.86 -9.18
N VAL A 46 -9.24 -2.97 -8.27
CA VAL A 46 -10.62 -2.48 -8.18
C VAL A 46 -10.72 -1.11 -8.85
N THR A 47 -11.54 -0.99 -9.89
CA THR A 47 -11.70 0.26 -10.66
C THR A 47 -12.92 1.07 -10.24
N ASP A 48 -14.08 0.42 -10.03
CA ASP A 48 -15.34 1.08 -9.68
C ASP A 48 -15.91 0.60 -8.34
N ILE A 49 -16.47 1.53 -7.56
CA ILE A 49 -17.16 1.22 -6.29
C ILE A 49 -18.34 0.26 -6.51
N LYS A 50 -18.93 0.28 -7.71
CA LYS A 50 -20.05 -0.62 -8.07
C LYS A 50 -19.62 -2.09 -8.17
N ASP A 51 -18.34 -2.35 -8.42
CA ASP A 51 -17.79 -3.72 -8.43
C ASP A 51 -17.63 -4.29 -7.02
N LEU A 52 -17.75 -3.44 -5.98
CA LEU A 52 -17.58 -3.78 -4.57
C LEU A 52 -18.89 -4.03 -3.81
N ILE A 53 -20.06 -3.75 -4.40
CA ILE A 53 -21.36 -3.89 -3.73
C ILE A 53 -22.03 -5.18 -4.20
N PRO A 54 -22.14 -6.23 -3.36
CA PRO A 54 -23.07 -7.32 -3.63
C PRO A 54 -24.49 -6.74 -3.72
N ASP A 55 -25.31 -7.27 -4.64
CA ASP A 55 -26.65 -6.81 -5.05
C ASP A 55 -27.73 -6.65 -3.95
N ARG A 56 -27.35 -6.58 -2.67
CA ARG A 56 -28.22 -6.60 -1.49
C ARG A 56 -28.51 -5.22 -0.89
N MET A 57 -28.44 -4.15 -1.69
CA MET A 57 -28.91 -2.81 -1.29
C MET A 57 -29.76 -2.09 -2.34
N ASN A 58 -30.17 -2.76 -3.43
CA ASN A 58 -31.26 -2.29 -4.30
C ASN A 58 -32.60 -2.86 -3.81
N THR A 59 -33.04 -2.44 -2.64
CA THR A 59 -34.43 -2.66 -2.22
C THR A 59 -34.96 -1.53 -1.36
N PHE A 60 -34.75 -0.28 -1.80
CA PHE A 60 -35.62 0.80 -1.38
C PHE A 60 -35.95 1.70 -2.58
N LEU A 61 -37.26 1.83 -2.80
CA LEU A 61 -37.97 2.77 -3.67
C LEU A 61 -38.13 2.34 -5.14
N THR A 62 -39.04 1.39 -5.35
CA THR A 62 -40.03 1.55 -6.43
C THR A 62 -40.99 2.65 -5.98
N ASP A 63 -41.23 3.66 -6.81
CA ASP A 63 -42.53 4.34 -6.84
C ASP A 63 -42.83 4.84 -8.24
N GLU A 64 -44.08 4.60 -8.62
CA GLU A 64 -44.69 4.79 -9.91
C GLU A 64 -44.87 6.27 -10.29
N GLU A 65 -45.11 6.45 -11.59
CA GLU A 65 -45.49 7.68 -12.26
C GLU A 65 -46.68 8.41 -11.60
N GLY A 66 -46.63 9.74 -11.55
CA GLY A 66 -47.79 10.55 -11.17
C GLY A 66 -47.54 12.06 -11.20
N SER A 67 -48.16 12.72 -12.16
CA SER A 67 -48.08 14.13 -12.53
C SER A 67 -48.56 15.16 -11.47
N GLY A 68 -48.06 16.40 -11.54
CA GLY A 68 -48.70 17.57 -10.92
C GLY A 68 -47.78 18.76 -10.61
N GLU A 69 -48.06 19.91 -11.23
CA GLU A 69 -47.29 21.17 -11.19
C GLU A 69 -47.36 22.01 -9.88
N ARG A 70 -46.27 22.78 -9.67
CA ARG A 70 -46.18 24.19 -9.17
C ARG A 70 -46.44 24.53 -7.67
N ASN A 71 -45.39 24.85 -6.90
CA ASN A 71 -44.90 26.24 -6.60
C ASN A 71 -44.10 26.38 -5.27
N SER A 72 -42.96 27.10 -5.40
CA SER A 72 -42.27 28.03 -4.47
C SER A 72 -41.84 27.64 -3.03
N VAL A 73 -40.51 27.76 -2.79
CA VAL A 73 -39.80 28.49 -1.70
C VAL A 73 -40.25 28.15 -0.25
N ASP A 74 -39.44 27.59 0.65
CA ASP A 74 -38.18 28.16 1.17
C ASP A 74 -37.33 27.12 1.96
N ARG A 75 -36.06 27.48 2.17
CA ARG A 75 -34.93 26.65 2.64
C ARG A 75 -35.04 26.20 4.11
N ASN A 76 -34.86 24.90 4.35
CA ASN A 76 -34.36 24.33 5.60
C ASN A 76 -33.28 23.29 5.26
N LYS A 77 -32.02 23.53 5.60
CA LYS A 77 -31.00 22.47 5.69
C LYS A 77 -30.67 22.25 7.16
N SER A 78 -31.55 21.48 7.79
CA SER A 78 -31.29 20.77 9.03
C SER A 78 -30.03 19.93 8.83
N ALA A 79 -29.01 20.21 9.62
CA ALA A 79 -27.82 19.38 9.76
C ALA A 79 -28.26 18.02 10.34
N LEU A 80 -28.38 17.02 9.48
CA LEU A 80 -28.41 15.63 9.89
C LEU A 80 -26.95 15.16 9.80
N ASN A 81 -26.27 15.16 10.94
CA ASN A 81 -24.96 14.54 11.07
C ASN A 81 -25.13 13.05 10.81
N SER A 82 -24.70 12.63 9.62
CA SER A 82 -24.51 11.24 9.25
C SER A 82 -23.24 10.73 9.94
N GLU A 83 -23.36 10.36 11.21
CA GLU A 83 -22.45 9.38 11.81
C GLU A 83 -22.72 8.02 11.14
N GLY A 84 -22.09 7.81 9.98
CA GLY A 84 -22.03 6.53 9.30
C GLY A 84 -20.95 5.68 9.94
N SER A 85 -21.37 4.81 10.85
CA SER A 85 -20.62 3.67 11.40
C SER A 85 -19.91 2.89 10.28
N VAL A 86 -18.62 3.14 10.10
CA VAL A 86 -17.71 2.29 9.31
C VAL A 86 -16.39 2.25 10.06
N SER A 87 -16.34 1.39 11.08
CA SER A 87 -15.09 0.89 11.65
C SER A 87 -15.01 -0.56 11.26
N SER A 88 -14.35 -0.85 10.14
CA SER A 88 -13.87 -2.21 9.91
C SER A 88 -12.76 -2.45 10.92
N ASP A 89 -13.07 -3.24 11.94
CA ASP A 89 -12.11 -3.65 12.96
C ASP A 89 -10.91 -4.35 12.28
N ILE A 90 -9.75 -4.32 12.93
CA ILE A 90 -8.55 -4.99 12.42
C ILE A 90 -8.87 -6.47 12.18
N PRO A 91 -8.70 -6.98 10.95
CA PRO A 91 -8.97 -8.38 10.67
C PRO A 91 -8.05 -9.31 11.50
N ASN A 92 -8.65 -10.31 12.13
CA ASN A 92 -7.90 -11.30 12.91
C ASN A 92 -6.96 -12.11 12.01
N VAL A 93 -5.73 -12.34 12.48
CA VAL A 93 -4.78 -13.23 11.80
C VAL A 93 -5.33 -14.64 11.73
N PRO A 94 -5.35 -15.28 10.56
CA PRO A 94 -5.57 -16.72 10.49
C PRO A 94 -4.48 -17.43 11.29
N THR A 95 -4.88 -18.23 12.27
CA THR A 95 -3.93 -19.06 13.03
C THR A 95 -3.31 -20.07 12.07
N TYR A 96 -2.01 -19.95 11.80
CA TYR A 96 -1.29 -20.91 10.96
C TYR A 96 -1.26 -22.27 11.68
N PRO A 97 -1.88 -23.34 11.14
CA PRO A 97 -1.59 -24.68 11.63
C PRO A 97 -0.12 -24.94 11.36
N GLU A 98 0.65 -25.15 12.43
CA GLU A 98 2.09 -25.38 12.47
C GLU A 98 2.72 -25.72 11.10
N GLU A 99 3.44 -24.76 10.51
CA GLU A 99 4.40 -25.08 9.47
C GLU A 99 5.33 -26.16 10.03
N LYS A 100 5.25 -27.36 9.47
CA LYS A 100 6.25 -28.41 9.71
C LYS A 100 7.58 -27.92 9.14
N SER A 101 8.32 -27.13 9.92
CA SER A 101 9.52 -26.45 9.46
C SER A 101 10.76 -27.37 9.53
N ASP A 102 10.80 -28.38 8.66
CA ASP A 102 12.08 -28.95 8.19
C ASP A 102 12.61 -28.16 6.96
N ILE A 103 11.91 -27.09 6.57
CA ILE A 103 12.27 -26.25 5.42
C ILE A 103 13.45 -25.34 5.78
N VAL A 104 14.59 -25.61 5.16
CA VAL A 104 15.76 -24.73 5.22
C VAL A 104 15.77 -23.88 3.95
N TYR A 105 15.28 -22.64 4.05
CA TYR A 105 15.33 -21.70 2.92
C TYR A 105 16.78 -21.40 2.50
N PRO A 106 17.01 -21.04 1.23
CA PRO A 106 18.30 -20.51 0.77
C PRO A 106 18.83 -19.38 1.66
N ARG A 107 20.16 -19.26 1.74
CA ARG A 107 20.85 -18.42 2.73
C ARG A 107 20.48 -16.93 2.58
N GLU A 108 20.34 -16.49 1.35
CA GLU A 108 19.99 -15.14 0.93
C GLU A 108 18.62 -14.74 1.48
N TYR A 109 17.58 -15.56 1.25
CA TYR A 109 16.23 -15.29 1.74
C TYR A 109 16.17 -15.32 3.27
N ARG A 110 16.90 -16.23 3.93
CA ARG A 110 16.99 -16.23 5.40
C ARG A 110 17.65 -14.97 5.95
N ARG A 111 18.71 -14.47 5.30
CA ARG A 111 19.38 -13.24 5.72
C ARG A 111 18.44 -12.05 5.59
N LEU A 112 17.70 -11.98 4.49
CA LEU A 112 16.74 -10.92 4.23
C LEU A 112 15.56 -10.96 5.21
N SER A 113 14.98 -12.14 5.45
CA SER A 113 13.98 -12.36 6.50
C SER A 113 14.46 -11.90 7.88
N LEU A 114 15.70 -12.22 8.26
CA LEU A 114 16.27 -11.77 9.55
C LEU A 114 16.45 -10.25 9.60
N ASN A 115 16.81 -9.60 8.49
CA ASN A 115 16.91 -8.14 8.43
C ASN A 115 15.54 -7.49 8.60
N PHE A 116 14.50 -7.98 7.91
CA PHE A 116 13.14 -7.48 8.10
C PHE A 116 12.64 -7.70 9.52
N GLN A 117 12.83 -8.90 10.09
CA GLN A 117 12.44 -9.16 11.48
C GLN A 117 13.11 -8.20 12.47
N ARG A 118 14.41 -7.95 12.31
CA ARG A 118 15.16 -7.02 13.16
C ARG A 118 14.74 -5.57 12.95
N GLY A 119 14.54 -5.17 11.70
CA GLY A 119 14.23 -3.79 11.35
C GLY A 119 12.82 -3.40 11.76
N ILE A 120 11.85 -4.29 11.53
CA ILE A 120 10.46 -4.12 11.95
C ILE A 120 10.37 -4.15 13.49
N GLY A 121 11.14 -5.05 14.11
CA GLY A 121 11.22 -5.19 15.56
C GLY A 121 9.90 -5.63 16.20
N SER A 122 9.93 -5.74 17.52
CA SER A 122 8.74 -5.90 18.38
C SER A 122 8.88 -4.94 19.55
N GLU A 123 7.85 -4.15 19.82
CA GLU A 123 7.69 -3.34 21.04
C GLU A 123 8.80 -2.29 21.29
N ASP A 124 8.93 -1.34 20.36
CA ASP A 124 9.77 -0.16 20.55
C ASP A 124 8.91 1.05 20.97
N GLU A 125 9.23 1.66 22.12
CA GLU A 125 8.53 2.83 22.66
C GLU A 125 8.51 4.01 21.67
N ARG A 126 9.53 4.14 20.81
CA ARG A 126 9.54 5.15 19.76
C ARG A 126 8.46 4.88 18.73
N ILE A 127 8.25 3.63 18.34
CA ILE A 127 7.20 3.26 17.39
C ILE A 127 5.82 3.57 17.99
N ALA A 128 5.59 3.18 19.24
CA ALA A 128 4.33 3.48 19.94
C ALA A 128 4.08 5.00 20.07
N SER A 129 5.13 5.76 20.39
CA SER A 129 5.06 7.22 20.47
C SER A 129 4.74 7.85 19.11
N GLU A 130 5.34 7.34 18.02
CA GLU A 130 5.07 7.83 16.67
C GLU A 130 3.63 7.52 16.23
N VAL A 131 3.14 6.30 16.50
CA VAL A 131 1.73 5.94 16.26
C VAL A 131 0.79 6.89 16.99
N PHE A 132 1.06 7.18 18.27
CA PHE A 132 0.25 8.14 19.03
C PHE A 132 0.34 9.56 18.45
N ASN A 133 1.53 10.01 18.03
CA ASN A 133 1.69 11.33 17.42
C ASN A 133 0.90 11.48 16.11
N ILE A 134 0.82 10.41 15.31
CA ILE A 134 0.11 10.42 14.02
C ILE A 134 -1.40 10.30 14.21
N THR A 135 -1.85 9.37 15.05
CA THR A 135 -3.26 8.95 15.14
C THR A 135 -4.02 9.59 16.31
N GLY A 136 -3.30 10.06 17.34
CA GLY A 136 -3.88 10.49 18.62
C GLY A 136 -4.46 9.34 19.46
N LYS A 137 -4.18 8.08 19.10
CA LYS A 137 -4.76 6.88 19.71
C LYS A 137 -3.68 5.95 20.26
N THR A 138 -4.07 5.16 21.26
CA THR A 138 -3.25 4.07 21.83
C THR A 138 -3.88 2.67 21.62
N SER A 139 -5.11 2.61 21.11
CA SER A 139 -5.89 1.39 20.87
C SER A 139 -7.12 1.69 20.03
N GLY A 140 -7.83 0.65 19.56
CA GLY A 140 -9.07 0.82 18.79
C GLY A 140 -8.82 1.36 17.38
N TYR A 141 -7.70 0.95 16.78
CA TYR A 141 -7.33 1.35 15.44
C TYR A 141 -8.18 0.63 14.39
N ASN A 142 -8.34 1.28 13.24
CA ASN A 142 -9.00 0.71 12.06
C ASN A 142 -8.32 1.18 10.78
N ILE A 143 -8.86 0.80 9.61
CA ILE A 143 -8.27 1.15 8.31
C ILE A 143 -8.04 2.65 8.12
N LYS A 144 -8.85 3.52 8.77
CA LYS A 144 -8.66 4.97 8.68
C LYS A 144 -7.32 5.39 9.27
N ASP A 145 -6.95 4.80 10.41
CA ASP A 145 -5.69 5.06 11.08
C ASP A 145 -4.50 4.49 10.29
N ALA A 146 -4.66 3.32 9.65
CA ALA A 146 -3.64 2.77 8.76
C ALA A 146 -3.38 3.69 7.56
N CYS A 147 -4.43 4.29 6.99
CA CYS A 147 -4.31 5.33 5.97
C CYS A 147 -3.64 6.61 6.50
N ASP A 148 -3.90 7.01 7.75
CA ASP A 148 -3.23 8.15 8.38
C ASP A 148 -1.72 7.91 8.53
N ILE A 149 -1.30 6.69 8.92
CA ILE A 149 0.10 6.27 8.92
C ILE A 149 0.70 6.39 7.52
N PHE A 150 0.04 5.81 6.51
CA PHE A 150 0.52 5.88 5.12
C PHE A 150 0.72 7.33 4.68
N ASP A 151 -0.30 8.18 4.86
CA ASP A 151 -0.26 9.59 4.43
C ASP A 151 0.84 10.38 5.15
N TYR A 152 1.03 10.12 6.44
CA TYR A 152 2.06 10.78 7.24
C TYR A 152 3.46 10.35 6.81
N VAL A 153 3.73 9.06 6.69
CA VAL A 153 5.06 8.56 6.30
C VAL A 153 5.40 9.02 4.88
N ASN A 154 4.48 8.89 3.92
CA ASN A 154 4.70 9.32 2.53
C ASN A 154 4.98 10.82 2.41
N ARG A 155 4.34 11.66 3.23
CA ARG A 155 4.60 13.11 3.23
C ARG A 155 5.99 13.46 3.73
N HIS A 156 6.53 12.69 4.67
CA HIS A 156 7.82 12.96 5.28
C HIS A 156 8.97 12.21 4.61
N TRP A 157 8.66 11.18 3.82
CA TRP A 157 9.68 10.33 3.29
C TRP A 157 10.59 11.01 2.28
N LYS A 158 11.89 10.77 2.44
CA LYS A 158 12.96 11.22 1.55
C LYS A 158 13.72 10.00 1.05
N TYR A 159 13.46 9.65 -0.20
CA TYR A 159 14.14 8.54 -0.84
C TYR A 159 15.65 8.80 -0.90
N ARG A 160 16.44 7.86 -0.37
CA ARG A 160 17.90 7.86 -0.45
C ARG A 160 18.33 6.52 -1.01
N TYR A 161 18.93 6.55 -2.19
CA TYR A 161 19.53 5.34 -2.76
C TYR A 161 20.86 5.05 -2.08
N ASP A 162 21.01 3.85 -1.51
CA ASP A 162 22.19 3.47 -0.73
C ASP A 162 23.34 2.88 -1.58
N GLY A 163 23.19 2.83 -2.91
CA GLY A 163 24.22 2.40 -3.86
C GLY A 163 24.27 0.87 -4.02
N ASN A 164 25.46 0.31 -4.29
CA ASN A 164 25.64 -1.14 -4.41
C ASN A 164 25.81 -1.87 -3.06
N ALA A 165 25.56 -1.17 -1.94
CA ALA A 165 25.70 -1.73 -0.61
C ALA A 165 24.36 -1.62 0.10
N GLU A 166 23.75 -2.77 0.34
CA GLU A 166 22.42 -2.84 0.94
C GLU A 166 22.49 -2.66 2.47
N PHE A 167 21.75 -1.68 3.00
CA PHE A 167 21.72 -1.32 4.42
C PHE A 167 20.30 -1.26 4.95
N PHE A 168 19.92 -2.27 5.73
CA PHE A 168 18.62 -2.29 6.41
C PHE A 168 18.67 -1.47 7.71
N PHE A 169 17.97 -0.34 7.76
CA PHE A 169 17.81 0.43 8.99
C PHE A 169 16.56 0.00 9.77
N GLY A 170 16.67 0.03 11.10
CA GLY A 170 15.52 -0.28 11.96
C GLY A 170 14.50 0.84 11.93
N ALA A 171 13.21 0.50 12.04
CA ALA A 171 12.12 1.48 11.92
C ALA A 171 12.30 2.69 12.86
N ALA A 172 12.65 2.45 14.12
CA ALA A 172 12.87 3.54 15.09
C ALA A 172 14.07 4.41 14.72
N GLN A 173 15.14 3.83 14.15
CA GLN A 173 16.28 4.58 13.64
C GLN A 173 15.84 5.45 12.45
N THR A 174 15.16 4.88 11.47
CA THR A 174 14.68 5.61 10.28
C THR A 174 13.73 6.76 10.65
N ILE A 175 12.86 6.54 11.65
CA ILE A 175 11.97 7.59 12.19
C ILE A 175 12.79 8.67 12.93
N ASN A 176 13.83 8.30 13.71
CA ASN A 176 14.74 9.25 14.36
C ASN A 176 15.48 10.15 13.36
N GLU A 177 15.87 9.58 12.22
CA GLU A 177 16.62 10.26 11.17
C GLU A 177 15.72 11.08 10.22
N GLY A 178 14.40 11.09 10.48
CA GLY A 178 13.44 11.91 9.76
C GLY A 178 12.99 11.32 8.43
N TYR A 179 12.71 10.01 8.42
CA TYR A 179 12.14 9.26 7.29
C TYR A 179 13.01 9.28 6.04
N VAL A 180 14.28 8.92 6.20
CA VAL A 180 15.26 8.85 5.10
C VAL A 180 15.71 7.40 4.92
N GLY A 181 15.55 6.88 3.70
CA GLY A 181 15.92 5.50 3.35
C GLY A 181 15.41 5.12 1.97
N ASP A 182 15.53 3.85 1.61
CA ASP A 182 15.04 3.30 0.34
C ASP A 182 13.81 2.38 0.52
N CYS A 183 13.59 1.46 -0.42
CA CYS A 183 12.38 0.65 -0.50
C CYS A 183 12.23 -0.34 0.67
N ASP A 184 13.31 -0.94 1.18
CA ASP A 184 13.21 -1.87 2.30
C ASP A 184 13.09 -1.13 3.64
N ASP A 185 13.80 -0.02 3.82
CA ASP A 185 13.62 0.86 4.98
C ASP A 185 12.16 1.34 5.12
N TYR A 186 11.54 1.72 4.00
CA TYR A 186 10.14 2.12 3.99
C TYR A 186 9.21 0.97 4.35
N SER A 187 9.45 -0.19 3.76
CA SER A 187 8.71 -1.42 4.07
C SER A 187 8.81 -1.78 5.54
N ILE A 188 9.99 -1.58 6.14
CA ILE A 188 10.27 -1.76 7.57
C ILE A 188 9.49 -0.76 8.42
N VAL A 189 9.55 0.54 8.10
CA VAL A 189 8.87 1.59 8.87
C VAL A 189 7.36 1.42 8.85
N ILE A 190 6.77 1.22 7.67
CA ILE A 190 5.31 1.00 7.53
C ILE A 190 4.89 -0.25 8.29
N SER A 191 5.62 -1.36 8.11
CA SER A 191 5.32 -2.60 8.82
C SER A 191 5.40 -2.45 10.33
N ALA A 192 6.41 -1.75 10.86
CA ALA A 192 6.56 -1.55 12.30
C ALA A 192 5.42 -0.73 12.90
N LEU A 193 5.05 0.39 12.25
CA LEU A 193 3.96 1.26 12.71
C LEU A 193 2.61 0.52 12.69
N LEU A 194 2.28 -0.14 11.58
CA LEU A 194 1.02 -0.88 11.45
C LEU A 194 0.93 -2.06 12.42
N ARG A 195 2.02 -2.81 12.61
CA ARG A 195 2.05 -3.91 13.59
C ARG A 195 1.91 -3.42 15.02
N ASN A 196 2.48 -2.27 15.36
CA ASN A 196 2.30 -1.68 16.69
C ASN A 196 0.82 -1.35 16.97
N MET A 197 0.06 -1.02 15.94
CA MET A 197 -1.40 -0.82 16.01
C MET A 197 -2.21 -2.13 16.06
N GLY A 198 -1.56 -3.29 15.91
CA GLY A 198 -2.20 -4.62 15.90
C GLY A 198 -2.53 -5.15 14.51
N PHE A 199 -2.18 -4.43 13.44
CA PHE A 199 -2.36 -4.93 12.08
C PHE A 199 -1.32 -6.00 11.72
N ASN A 200 -1.62 -6.72 10.64
CA ASN A 200 -0.73 -7.75 10.10
C ASN A 200 -0.17 -7.30 8.78
N THR A 201 1.15 -7.38 8.68
CA THR A 201 1.88 -6.97 7.50
C THR A 201 2.78 -8.09 7.01
N ARG A 202 3.17 -7.98 5.74
CA ARG A 202 4.25 -8.75 5.14
C ARG A 202 5.04 -7.82 4.23
N VAL A 203 6.29 -8.16 3.96
CA VAL A 203 7.11 -7.44 2.97
C VAL A 203 7.28 -8.33 1.77
N VAL A 204 7.02 -7.81 0.58
CA VAL A 204 7.23 -8.52 -0.68
C VAL A 204 8.45 -7.93 -1.36
N THR A 205 9.38 -8.78 -1.76
CA THR A 205 10.46 -8.38 -2.68
C THR A 205 10.12 -8.88 -4.07
N SER A 206 10.26 -8.03 -5.07
CA SER A 206 9.99 -8.36 -6.47
C SER A 206 11.20 -8.03 -7.33
N ILE A 207 11.61 -8.96 -8.20
CA ILE A 207 12.77 -8.81 -9.08
C ILE A 207 12.31 -8.86 -10.55
N ASN A 208 12.69 -7.84 -11.32
CA ASN A 208 12.49 -7.75 -12.76
C ASN A 208 13.84 -7.46 -13.45
N GLY A 209 14.45 -8.52 -14.00
CA GLY A 209 15.78 -8.43 -14.58
C GLY A 209 16.84 -8.04 -13.53
N SER A 210 17.48 -6.89 -13.73
CA SER A 210 18.50 -6.34 -12.81
C SER A 210 17.93 -5.41 -11.75
N TYR A 211 16.60 -5.26 -11.69
CA TYR A 211 15.93 -4.34 -10.78
C TYR A 211 15.18 -5.13 -9.73
N GLY A 212 15.41 -4.80 -8.46
CA GLY A 212 14.59 -5.30 -7.37
C GLY A 212 13.93 -4.19 -6.58
N HIS A 213 12.77 -4.50 -6.00
CA HIS A 213 11.96 -3.60 -5.18
C HIS A 213 11.46 -4.34 -3.95
N ALA A 214 11.36 -3.67 -2.82
CA ALA A 214 10.67 -4.16 -1.62
C ALA A 214 9.48 -3.25 -1.33
N TYR A 215 8.34 -3.84 -1.01
CA TYR A 215 7.14 -3.09 -0.61
C TYR A 215 6.36 -3.82 0.49
N PRO A 216 5.71 -3.07 1.41
CA PRO A 216 4.87 -3.65 2.43
C PRO A 216 3.46 -3.91 1.89
N GLU A 217 2.83 -4.97 2.40
CA GLU A 217 1.40 -5.22 2.24
C GLU A 217 0.71 -5.33 3.61
N LEU A 218 -0.53 -4.90 3.65
CA LEU A 218 -1.41 -4.96 4.82
C LEU A 218 -2.48 -6.04 4.63
N TYR A 219 -2.63 -6.94 5.59
CA TYR A 219 -3.73 -7.91 5.59
C TYR A 219 -5.08 -7.22 5.81
N ILE A 220 -6.04 -7.45 4.92
CA ILE A 220 -7.36 -6.80 4.93
C ILE A 220 -8.53 -7.80 5.06
N GLY A 221 -8.26 -9.06 5.37
CA GLY A 221 -9.28 -10.06 5.70
C GLY A 221 -9.09 -11.40 5.00
N ASN A 222 -9.87 -12.39 5.42
CA ASN A 222 -9.97 -13.73 4.80
C ASN A 222 -11.32 -13.96 4.11
N ASP A 223 -12.19 -12.97 4.13
CA ASP A 223 -13.47 -12.99 3.47
C ASP A 223 -13.61 -11.78 2.56
N THR A 224 -14.38 -11.95 1.48
CA THR A 224 -14.56 -10.92 0.45
C THR A 224 -15.32 -9.70 0.97
N GLU A 225 -16.24 -9.86 1.93
CA GLU A 225 -17.07 -8.77 2.44
C GLU A 225 -16.22 -7.75 3.21
N THR A 226 -15.44 -8.22 4.19
CA THR A 226 -14.49 -7.39 4.96
C THR A 226 -13.46 -6.73 4.05
N ALA A 227 -12.87 -7.51 3.13
CA ALA A 227 -11.87 -6.99 2.19
C ALA A 227 -12.46 -5.87 1.32
N TYR A 228 -13.66 -6.06 0.77
CA TYR A 228 -14.28 -5.09 -0.14
C TYR A 228 -14.80 -3.85 0.59
N GLU A 229 -15.24 -3.97 1.85
CA GLU A 229 -15.55 -2.81 2.69
C GLU A 229 -14.31 -1.92 2.89
N ILE A 230 -13.16 -2.54 3.21
CA ILE A 230 -11.88 -1.85 3.37
C ILE A 230 -11.46 -1.19 2.05
N LEU A 231 -11.47 -1.94 0.94
CA LEU A 231 -11.12 -1.41 -0.38
C LEU A 231 -12.05 -0.26 -0.80
N GLY A 232 -13.34 -0.35 -0.48
CA GLY A 232 -14.32 0.70 -0.72
C GLY A 232 -14.04 1.98 0.08
N TYR A 233 -13.67 1.83 1.37
CA TYR A 233 -13.22 2.95 2.17
C TYR A 233 -11.96 3.62 1.58
N VAL A 234 -10.95 2.82 1.20
CA VAL A 234 -9.70 3.33 0.61
C VAL A 234 -10.00 4.07 -0.70
N LYS A 235 -10.78 3.47 -1.62
CA LYS A 235 -11.21 4.14 -2.87
C LYS A 235 -11.97 5.43 -2.61
N GLY A 236 -12.83 5.47 -1.58
CA GLY A 236 -13.58 6.65 -1.19
C GLY A 236 -12.69 7.77 -0.61
N ARG A 237 -11.71 7.41 0.24
CA ARG A 237 -10.74 8.35 0.83
C ARG A 237 -9.81 8.92 -0.23
N TYR A 238 -9.33 8.08 -1.13
CA TYR A 238 -8.41 8.43 -2.21
C TYR A 238 -9.15 8.49 -3.55
N SER A 239 -10.15 9.37 -3.66
CA SER A 239 -11.04 9.44 -4.84
C SER A 239 -10.34 9.77 -6.17
N TYR A 240 -9.09 10.22 -6.11
CA TYR A 240 -8.23 10.46 -7.28
C TYR A 240 -7.52 9.20 -7.78
N ALA A 241 -7.49 8.12 -6.99
CA ALA A 241 -6.91 6.85 -7.38
C ALA A 241 -7.72 6.26 -8.54
N GLU A 242 -7.05 5.88 -9.63
CA GLU A 242 -7.71 5.21 -10.75
C GLU A 242 -8.19 3.81 -10.33
N SER A 243 -7.37 3.10 -9.55
CA SER A 243 -7.65 1.76 -9.05
C SER A 243 -7.04 1.56 -7.66
N ILE A 244 -7.59 0.60 -6.90
CA ILE A 244 -7.00 0.10 -5.65
C ILE A 244 -6.56 -1.35 -5.89
N TRP A 245 -5.26 -1.60 -5.83
CA TRP A 245 -4.65 -2.90 -6.05
C TRP A 245 -4.48 -3.68 -4.74
N TYR A 246 -4.75 -4.96 -4.81
CA TYR A 246 -4.54 -5.92 -3.74
C TYR A 246 -4.14 -7.27 -4.34
N SER A 247 -3.53 -8.12 -3.52
CA SER A 247 -3.17 -9.48 -3.88
C SER A 247 -4.02 -10.48 -3.09
N ILE A 248 -4.24 -11.65 -3.69
CA ILE A 248 -4.98 -12.76 -3.07
C ILE A 248 -4.01 -13.91 -2.86
N ARG A 249 -4.00 -14.45 -1.64
CA ARG A 249 -3.29 -15.68 -1.31
C ARG A 249 -4.29 -16.76 -0.95
N GLU A 250 -4.21 -17.91 -1.62
CA GLU A 250 -4.99 -19.11 -1.28
C GLU A 250 -4.15 -20.03 -0.38
N LEU A 251 -4.73 -20.49 0.73
CA LEU A 251 -4.08 -21.38 1.69
C LEU A 251 -4.31 -22.85 1.35
N GLU A 252 -3.48 -23.73 1.93
CA GLU A 252 -3.71 -25.18 1.93
C GLU A 252 -5.01 -25.48 2.71
N GLY A 253 -6.12 -25.57 1.97
CA GLY A 253 -7.48 -25.64 2.53
C GLY A 253 -8.53 -24.82 1.76
N GLY A 254 -8.10 -23.97 0.82
CA GLY A 254 -8.98 -23.14 -0.01
C GLY A 254 -9.43 -21.85 0.68
N GLU A 255 -8.90 -21.55 1.87
CA GLU A 255 -9.11 -20.26 2.53
C GLU A 255 -8.36 -19.16 1.76
N LEU A 256 -8.99 -18.00 1.61
CA LEU A 256 -8.37 -16.85 0.94
C LEU A 256 -7.84 -15.86 1.96
N GLN A 257 -6.80 -15.13 1.59
CA GLN A 257 -6.27 -13.98 2.30
C GLN A 257 -6.14 -12.82 1.32
N TYR A 258 -6.60 -11.65 1.73
CA TYR A 258 -6.54 -10.43 0.94
C TYR A 258 -5.49 -9.48 1.52
N TRP A 259 -4.61 -8.97 0.67
CA TRP A 259 -3.48 -8.15 1.06
C TRP A 259 -3.45 -6.86 0.24
N LEU A 260 -3.57 -5.71 0.90
CA LEU A 260 -3.58 -4.39 0.29
C LEU A 260 -2.14 -3.89 0.13
N ASN A 261 -1.79 -3.44 -1.07
CA ASN A 261 -0.48 -2.84 -1.32
C ASN A 261 -0.30 -1.55 -0.51
N PHE A 262 0.80 -1.43 0.24
CA PHE A 262 1.17 -0.21 0.97
C PHE A 262 2.48 0.42 0.46
N ASP A 263 2.90 0.05 -0.76
CA ASP A 263 4.00 0.68 -1.48
C ASP A 263 3.80 2.19 -1.64
N TRP A 264 4.89 2.94 -1.50
CA TRP A 264 4.93 4.39 -1.67
C TRP A 264 5.18 4.87 -3.10
N SER A 265 5.41 3.96 -4.04
CA SER A 265 6.40 4.21 -5.09
C SER A 265 6.05 5.43 -5.93
N GLY A 266 6.69 6.57 -5.59
CA GLY A 266 6.53 7.84 -6.30
C GLY A 266 6.97 7.77 -7.77
N SER A 267 7.55 6.66 -8.21
CA SER A 267 7.94 6.37 -9.60
C SER A 267 6.77 5.99 -10.51
N ASN A 268 5.63 5.54 -9.97
CA ASN A 268 4.42 5.24 -10.74
C ASN A 268 3.26 6.25 -10.52
N GLY A 269 3.44 7.21 -9.62
CA GLY A 269 2.48 8.29 -9.34
C GLY A 269 1.38 7.93 -8.33
N TYR A 270 1.41 6.73 -7.72
CA TYR A 270 0.38 6.30 -6.78
C TYR A 270 0.76 6.65 -5.33
N MET A 271 0.34 7.83 -4.88
CA MET A 271 0.46 8.27 -3.47
C MET A 271 -0.79 7.86 -2.67
N HIS A 272 -1.16 6.59 -2.69
CA HIS A 272 -2.26 6.04 -1.90
C HIS A 272 -2.04 4.54 -1.61
N PRO A 273 -2.59 3.98 -0.51
CA PRO A 273 -2.71 2.54 -0.34
C PRO A 273 -3.44 1.91 -1.53
N GLY A 274 -2.96 0.77 -1.97
CA GLY A 274 -3.42 0.07 -3.17
C GLY A 274 -2.88 0.65 -4.47
N GLY A 275 -1.68 1.23 -4.47
CA GLY A 275 -0.97 1.56 -5.71
C GLY A 275 -0.64 0.33 -6.55
N LYS A 276 -0.35 0.51 -7.85
CA LYS A 276 0.01 -0.59 -8.74
C LYS A 276 1.25 -1.34 -8.23
N TYR A 277 1.22 -2.66 -8.27
CA TYR A 277 2.35 -3.51 -7.91
C TYR A 277 3.53 -3.38 -8.87
N PHE A 278 4.72 -3.66 -8.33
CA PHE A 278 5.93 -3.83 -9.11
C PHE A 278 5.98 -5.24 -9.71
N GLU A 279 5.85 -5.33 -11.03
CA GLU A 279 5.84 -6.58 -11.80
C GLU A 279 7.22 -7.28 -11.73
N GLY A 280 7.26 -8.55 -11.33
CA GLY A 280 8.49 -9.34 -11.23
C GLY A 280 8.28 -10.67 -10.51
N SER A 281 9.35 -11.45 -10.36
CA SER A 281 9.35 -12.65 -9.50
C SER A 281 9.35 -12.23 -8.05
N GLN A 282 8.42 -12.77 -7.26
CA GLN A 282 8.15 -12.31 -5.89
C GLN A 282 8.66 -13.31 -4.84
N VAL A 283 9.07 -12.77 -3.69
CA VAL A 283 9.31 -13.53 -2.45
C VAL A 283 8.70 -12.74 -1.31
N ILE A 284 7.94 -13.41 -0.45
CA ILE A 284 7.15 -12.79 0.61
C ILE A 284 7.79 -13.13 1.96
N TYR A 285 8.01 -12.10 2.77
CA TYR A 285 8.62 -12.20 4.10
C TYR A 285 7.62 -11.77 5.15
N TYR A 286 7.30 -12.68 6.06
CA TYR A 286 6.44 -12.39 7.18
C TYR A 286 7.28 -11.96 8.39
N PRO A 287 6.76 -11.05 9.22
CA PRO A 287 7.51 -10.56 10.38
C PRO A 287 7.77 -11.62 11.48
N ASN A 288 7.16 -12.80 11.39
CA ASN A 288 7.45 -13.96 12.26
C ASN A 288 8.56 -14.87 11.70
N GLY A 289 9.09 -14.56 10.51
CA GLY A 289 10.19 -15.28 9.85
C GLY A 289 9.77 -16.28 8.78
N LEU A 290 8.47 -16.51 8.57
CA LEU A 290 7.95 -17.29 7.45
C LEU A 290 8.34 -16.64 6.11
N ILE A 291 8.70 -17.47 5.13
CA ILE A 291 9.05 -17.05 3.77
C ILE A 291 8.22 -17.84 2.76
N GLU A 292 7.63 -17.15 1.79
CA GLU A 292 6.83 -17.75 0.70
C GLU A 292 7.33 -17.28 -0.67
N PHE A 293 7.09 -18.10 -1.70
CA PHE A 293 7.52 -17.92 -3.09
C PHE A 293 6.33 -17.91 -4.03
#